data_AF-A0A3C1X4S7-F1
#
_entry.id   AF-A0A3C1X4S7-F1
#
_cell.length_a   1.000
_cell.length_b   1.000
_cell.length_c   1.000
_cell.angle_alpha   90.00
_cell.angle_beta   90.00
_cell.angle_gamma   90.00
#
_symmetry.space_group_name_H-M   'P 1'
#
loop_
_entity.id
_entity.type
_entity.pdbx_description
1 polymer ?
#
loop_
_entity_poly.entity_id
_entity_poly.type
_entity_poly.pdbx_seq_one_letter_code
_entity_poly.pdbx_strand_id
1 'polypeptide(L)'
;MREHGKVRTWTLLLWCVACVPMFAAQPPDELPETEEAPAWQQRLLTERRVPAELAELSAAIDRMDTQAFEQQLELLRGLDGSLMVPVLNEGYQPLSAALFSRLQNLDAALRRIVNTADAVAASELQRVLQSGSTTELPTLLHQYSGTTTSQRIHLLLAVLHADRGQQLAAQHWLRPLQSPATAAEIRKLADQLLQ
;
A
#
# COMPACT_ATOMS: atom_id res chain seq x y z
N MET A 1 67.54 15.45 -27.98
CA MET A 1 68.16 16.50 -28.81
C MET A 1 67.42 16.53 -30.14
N ARG A 2 66.91 17.72 -30.50
CA ARG A 2 66.51 18.17 -31.84
C ARG A 2 65.25 17.50 -32.44
N GLU A 3 64.33 18.20 -33.07
CA GLU A 3 64.21 19.63 -33.35
C GLU A 3 62.78 19.93 -33.82
N HIS A 4 62.41 21.20 -33.67
CA HIS A 4 61.16 21.81 -34.04
C HIS A 4 60.97 21.91 -35.57
N GLY A 5 59.71 22.09 -35.97
CA GLY A 5 59.31 22.66 -37.27
C GLY A 5 57.79 22.82 -37.29
N LYS A 6 57.13 23.84 -36.69
CA LYS A 6 57.05 25.25 -37.12
C LYS A 6 56.70 25.32 -38.62
N VAL A 7 55.70 26.02 -39.15
CA VAL A 7 54.72 27.06 -38.76
C VAL A 7 53.67 26.99 -39.92
N ARG A 8 52.47 27.56 -39.94
CA ARG A 8 52.17 29.01 -39.89
C ARG A 8 50.70 29.21 -40.27
N THR A 9 50.00 29.98 -39.43
CA THR A 9 49.06 31.09 -39.78
C THR A 9 47.82 30.72 -40.59
N TRP A 10 46.62 31.18 -40.22
CA TRP A 10 46.25 32.58 -40.36
C TRP A 10 45.38 33.10 -39.22
N THR A 11 45.84 34.23 -38.71
CA THR A 11 45.21 35.24 -37.88
C THR A 11 43.96 35.82 -38.55
N LEU A 12 42.95 36.20 -37.78
CA LEU A 12 42.53 37.60 -37.66
C LEU A 12 41.43 37.76 -36.59
N LEU A 13 41.76 38.57 -35.59
CA LEU A 13 40.83 39.24 -34.69
C LEU A 13 39.77 40.00 -35.50
N LEU A 14 38.56 40.13 -34.96
CA LEU A 14 37.94 41.46 -34.85
C LEU A 14 36.79 41.46 -33.84
N TRP A 15 37.02 42.26 -32.81
CA TRP A 15 36.06 42.69 -31.80
C TRP A 15 35.44 44.02 -32.26
N CYS A 16 34.23 44.30 -31.77
CA CYS A 16 33.55 45.60 -31.66
C CYS A 16 32.43 45.99 -32.65
N VAL A 17 31.19 45.82 -32.14
CA VAL A 17 30.09 46.81 -32.01
C VAL A 17 29.69 47.66 -33.22
N ALA A 18 28.46 47.46 -33.71
CA ALA A 18 27.39 48.49 -33.66
C ALA A 18 26.10 48.08 -34.42
N CYS A 19 24.98 48.27 -33.70
CA CYS A 19 23.64 48.66 -34.18
C CYS A 19 22.62 47.62 -34.69
N VAL A 20 21.39 47.86 -34.20
CA VAL A 20 20.04 47.54 -34.73
C VAL A 20 19.38 46.24 -34.20
N PRO A 21 18.09 46.26 -33.79
CA PRO A 21 17.36 47.22 -32.95
C PRO A 21 16.77 46.51 -31.70
N MET A 22 16.24 47.31 -30.77
CA MET A 22 15.29 46.82 -29.76
C MET A 22 14.14 46.06 -30.45
N PHE A 23 14.10 44.74 -30.31
CA PHE A 23 12.84 44.03 -30.25
C PHE A 23 12.47 43.94 -28.78
N ALA A 24 11.34 44.56 -28.44
CA ALA A 24 10.76 44.52 -27.12
C ALA A 24 10.72 43.07 -26.63
N ALA A 25 11.31 42.83 -25.45
CA ALA A 25 11.10 41.61 -24.71
C ALA A 25 9.60 41.52 -24.40
N GLN A 26 8.89 40.74 -25.19
CA GLN A 26 7.56 40.28 -24.84
C GLN A 26 7.77 39.38 -23.61
N PRO A 27 7.11 39.64 -22.46
CA PRO A 27 7.16 38.69 -21.37
C PRO A 27 6.67 37.34 -21.92
N PRO A 28 7.28 36.20 -21.54
CA PRO A 28 6.65 34.93 -21.85
C PRO A 28 5.29 34.97 -21.15
N ASP A 29 4.24 35.10 -21.97
CA ASP A 29 2.86 34.86 -21.59
C ASP A 29 2.85 33.53 -20.84
N GLU A 30 2.37 33.64 -19.61
CA GLU A 30 1.77 32.63 -18.76
C GLU A 30 2.07 31.18 -19.17
N LEU A 31 2.79 30.48 -18.27
CA LEU A 31 2.77 29.01 -18.23
C LEU A 31 1.32 28.57 -18.49
N PRO A 32 1.08 27.62 -19.41
CA PRO A 32 -0.27 27.14 -19.64
C PRO A 32 -0.84 26.78 -18.27
N GLU A 33 -2.01 27.35 -17.95
CA GLU A 33 -2.75 27.02 -16.74
C GLU A 33 -2.65 25.52 -16.56
N THR A 34 -2.20 25.10 -15.38
CA THR A 34 -2.08 23.68 -15.06
C THR A 34 -3.46 23.10 -15.28
N GLU A 35 -3.64 22.43 -16.42
CA GLU A 35 -4.90 21.83 -16.83
C GLU A 35 -5.27 20.89 -15.69
N GLU A 36 -6.25 21.29 -14.87
CA GLU A 36 -6.67 20.47 -13.74
C GLU A 36 -7.08 19.13 -14.32
N ALA A 37 -6.30 18.10 -14.01
CA ALA A 37 -6.54 16.76 -14.50
C ALA A 37 -8.02 16.43 -14.25
N PRO A 38 -8.77 15.96 -15.27
CA PRO A 38 -10.20 15.72 -15.15
C PRO A 38 -10.53 14.84 -13.94
N ALA A 39 -11.69 15.04 -13.31
CA ALA A 39 -12.06 14.42 -12.04
C ALA A 39 -11.92 12.88 -11.98
N TRP A 40 -11.96 12.19 -13.14
CA TRP A 40 -11.70 10.75 -13.24
C TRP A 40 -10.20 10.39 -13.09
N GLN A 41 -9.27 11.26 -13.51
CA GLN A 41 -7.84 11.15 -13.22
C GLN A 41 -7.53 11.49 -11.77
N GLN A 42 -8.26 12.42 -11.15
CA GLN A 42 -8.19 12.65 -9.70
C GLN A 42 -8.72 11.46 -8.88
N ARG A 43 -9.63 10.66 -9.48
CA ARG A 43 -10.18 9.40 -8.95
C ARG A 43 -9.35 8.17 -9.25
N LEU A 44 -8.24 8.28 -9.98
CA LEU A 44 -7.26 7.21 -9.96
C LEU A 44 -6.68 7.19 -8.54
N LEU A 45 -7.10 6.21 -7.74
CA LEU A 45 -6.42 5.81 -6.51
C LEU A 45 -5.03 5.31 -6.92
N THR A 46 -4.16 6.24 -7.30
CA THR A 46 -2.76 5.97 -7.55
C THR A 46 -2.17 5.46 -6.25
N GLU A 47 -1.23 4.53 -6.33
CA GLU A 47 -0.55 3.92 -5.17
C GLU A 47 -0.05 4.97 -4.16
N ARG A 48 0.25 6.19 -4.65
CA ARG A 48 0.65 7.36 -3.85
C ARG A 48 -0.40 7.86 -2.86
N ARG A 49 -1.69 7.60 -3.10
CA ARG A 49 -2.79 8.04 -2.24
C ARG A 49 -3.13 7.05 -1.13
N VAL A 50 -2.82 5.77 -1.31
CA VAL A 50 -3.12 4.70 -0.34
C VAL A 50 -2.69 5.03 1.09
N PRO A 51 -1.52 5.68 1.35
CA PRO A 51 -1.15 6.08 2.71
C PRO A 51 -2.11 7.10 3.32
N ALA A 52 -2.61 8.06 2.54
CA ALA A 52 -3.60 9.04 2.99
C ALA A 52 -4.94 8.35 3.24
N GLU A 53 -5.35 7.45 2.34
CA GLU A 53 -6.59 6.67 2.50
C GLU A 53 -6.54 5.79 3.77
N LEU A 54 -5.39 5.20 4.10
CA LEU A 54 -5.17 4.47 5.35
C LEU A 54 -5.20 5.39 6.58
N ALA A 55 -4.73 6.62 6.46
CA ALA A 55 -4.78 7.61 7.54
C ALA A 55 -6.22 8.06 7.81
N GLU A 56 -7.03 8.26 6.76
CA GLU A 56 -8.46 8.56 6.91
C GLU A 56 -9.23 7.40 7.55
N LEU A 57 -8.89 6.14 7.22
CA LEU A 57 -9.48 4.98 7.91
C LEU A 57 -9.16 5.01 9.40
N SER A 58 -7.90 5.26 9.77
CA SER A 58 -7.49 5.39 11.16
C SER A 58 -8.21 6.53 11.87
N ALA A 59 -8.34 7.70 11.24
CA ALA A 59 -9.08 8.83 11.79
C ALA A 59 -10.58 8.53 11.96
N ALA A 60 -11.20 7.78 11.06
CA ALA A 60 -12.59 7.34 11.19
C ALA A 60 -12.78 6.36 12.37
N ILE A 61 -11.82 5.45 12.58
CA ILE A 61 -11.79 4.56 13.75
C ILE A 61 -11.70 5.38 15.03
N ASP A 62 -10.74 6.31 15.11
CA ASP A 62 -10.51 7.13 16.31
C ASP A 62 -11.72 8.02 16.65
N ARG A 63 -12.42 8.53 15.64
CA ARG A 63 -13.64 9.35 15.80
C ARG A 63 -14.91 8.52 16.02
N MET A 64 -14.83 7.18 15.92
CA MET A 64 -15.99 6.29 15.94
C MET A 64 -17.05 6.65 14.88
N ASP A 65 -16.62 7.21 13.75
CA ASP A 65 -17.50 7.58 12.64
C ASP A 65 -17.79 6.33 11.79
N THR A 66 -18.94 5.71 12.03
CA THR A 66 -19.33 4.46 11.38
C THR A 66 -19.48 4.61 9.86
N GLN A 67 -19.97 5.77 9.40
CA GLN A 67 -20.22 5.99 7.98
C GLN A 67 -18.90 6.19 7.23
N ALA A 68 -18.03 7.06 7.74
CA ALA A 68 -16.71 7.27 7.15
C ALA A 68 -15.88 5.98 7.20
N PHE A 69 -15.97 5.22 8.30
CA PHE A 69 -15.30 3.93 8.44
C PHE A 69 -15.73 2.94 7.37
N GLU A 70 -17.03 2.76 7.16
CA GLU A 70 -17.56 1.80 6.17
C GLU A 70 -17.13 2.17 4.75
N GLN A 71 -17.30 3.43 4.37
CA GLN A 71 -16.90 3.94 3.05
C GLN A 71 -15.40 3.74 2.80
N GLN A 72 -14.57 4.07 3.78
CA GLN A 72 -13.13 3.98 3.64
C GLN A 72 -12.63 2.53 3.63
N LEU A 73 -13.26 1.66 4.42
CA LEU A 73 -12.95 0.24 4.44
C LEU A 73 -13.33 -0.42 3.10
N GLU A 74 -14.49 -0.08 2.53
CA GLU A 74 -14.90 -0.57 1.22
C GLU A 74 -13.92 -0.13 0.12
N LEU A 75 -13.55 1.16 0.12
CA LEU A 75 -12.56 1.70 -0.82
C LEU A 75 -11.24 0.94 -0.74
N LEU A 76 -10.69 0.78 0.47
CA LEU A 76 -9.39 0.15 0.67
C LEU A 76 -9.39 -1.36 0.38
N ARG A 77 -10.52 -2.06 0.58
CA ARG A 77 -10.69 -3.48 0.20
C ARG A 77 -10.89 -3.69 -1.30
N GLY A 78 -11.28 -2.64 -2.03
CA GLY A 78 -11.40 -2.66 -3.49
C GLY A 78 -10.06 -2.49 -4.22
N LEU A 79 -8.97 -2.23 -3.51
CA LEU A 79 -7.62 -2.10 -4.06
C LEU A 79 -6.90 -3.45 -4.14
N ASP A 80 -5.74 -3.47 -4.81
CA ASP A 80 -4.86 -4.64 -4.77
C ASP A 80 -4.17 -4.73 -3.39
N GLY A 81 -4.43 -5.82 -2.67
CA GLY A 81 -3.88 -6.07 -1.34
C GLY A 81 -2.36 -6.29 -1.29
N SER A 82 -1.71 -6.47 -2.45
CA SER A 82 -0.25 -6.60 -2.60
C SER A 82 0.47 -5.25 -2.69
N LEU A 83 -0.27 -4.14 -2.85
CA LEU A 83 0.30 -2.80 -2.90
C LEU A 83 1.14 -2.52 -1.66
N MET A 84 2.40 -2.12 -1.86
CA MET A 84 3.32 -1.85 -0.77
C MET A 84 3.07 -0.45 -0.21
N VAL A 85 2.73 -0.38 1.08
CA VAL A 85 2.45 0.87 1.78
C VAL A 85 3.53 1.15 2.83
N PRO A 86 3.95 2.41 2.99
CA PRO A 86 4.91 2.79 4.02
C PRO A 86 4.29 2.64 5.40
N VAL A 87 5.11 2.16 6.33
CA VAL A 87 4.79 2.03 7.75
C VAL A 87 5.85 2.76 8.53
N LEU A 88 5.39 3.65 9.42
CA LEU A 88 6.28 4.44 10.25
C LEU A 88 7.21 3.51 11.04
N ASN A 89 8.52 3.68 10.86
CA ASN A 89 9.58 2.92 11.54
C ASN A 89 9.68 1.41 11.19
N GLU A 90 8.84 0.90 10.28
CA GLU A 90 8.84 -0.53 9.89
C GLU A 90 9.12 -0.74 8.39
N GLY A 91 9.29 0.34 7.62
CA GLY A 91 9.60 0.29 6.19
C GLY A 91 8.34 0.19 5.34
N TYR A 92 8.19 -0.90 4.58
CA TYR A 92 7.03 -1.13 3.72
C TYR A 92 6.41 -2.48 4.01
N GLN A 93 5.08 -2.55 3.98
CA GLN A 93 4.33 -3.81 4.06
C GLN A 93 3.20 -3.83 3.03
N PRO A 94 2.67 -5.02 2.66
CA PRO A 94 1.49 -5.11 1.81
C PRO A 94 0.27 -4.44 2.45
N LEU A 95 -0.59 -3.84 1.63
CA LEU A 95 -1.84 -3.19 2.07
C LEU A 95 -2.71 -4.15 2.89
N SER A 96 -2.77 -5.43 2.52
CA SER A 96 -3.44 -6.48 3.30
C SER A 96 -2.97 -6.55 4.76
N ALA A 97 -1.66 -6.53 5.01
CA ALA A 97 -1.09 -6.54 6.37
C ALA A 97 -1.38 -5.22 7.11
N ALA A 98 -1.29 -4.09 6.39
CA ALA A 98 -1.56 -2.76 6.95
C ALA A 98 -3.03 -2.58 7.38
N LEU A 99 -3.97 -3.12 6.59
CA LEU A 99 -5.39 -3.16 6.92
C LEU A 99 -5.68 -4.11 8.06
N PHE A 100 -5.17 -5.35 7.99
CA PHE A 100 -5.37 -6.33 9.04
C PHE A 100 -4.99 -5.78 10.41
N SER A 101 -3.81 -5.15 10.51
CA SER A 101 -3.30 -4.57 11.75
C SER A 101 -4.21 -3.47 12.31
N ARG A 102 -4.69 -2.55 11.46
CA ARG A 102 -5.59 -1.45 11.88
C ARG A 102 -6.95 -1.95 12.36
N LEU A 103 -7.44 -3.05 11.78
CA LEU A 103 -8.78 -3.56 12.06
C LEU A 103 -8.82 -4.58 13.22
N GLN A 104 -7.68 -4.89 13.85
CA GLN A 104 -7.65 -5.85 14.95
C GLN A 104 -8.39 -5.35 16.19
N ASN A 105 -8.15 -4.10 16.58
CA ASN A 105 -8.59 -3.56 17.88
C ASN A 105 -9.77 -2.61 17.73
N LEU A 106 -10.75 -2.98 16.90
CA LEU A 106 -11.96 -2.18 16.73
C LEU A 106 -12.91 -2.29 17.93
N ASP A 107 -13.52 -1.16 18.26
CA ASP A 107 -14.67 -1.06 19.14
C ASP A 107 -15.85 -1.90 18.65
N ALA A 108 -16.76 -2.24 19.57
CA ALA A 108 -17.86 -3.17 19.32
C ALA A 108 -18.82 -2.70 18.20
N ALA A 109 -18.96 -1.39 17.98
CA ALA A 109 -19.79 -0.85 16.90
C ALA A 109 -19.15 -1.08 15.52
N LEU A 110 -17.88 -0.71 15.34
CA LEU A 110 -17.15 -0.89 14.09
C LEU A 110 -16.91 -2.38 13.78
N ARG A 111 -16.64 -3.18 14.82
CA ARG A 111 -16.50 -4.64 14.70
C ARG A 111 -17.75 -5.31 14.12
N ARG A 112 -18.95 -4.82 14.47
CA ARG A 112 -20.21 -5.32 13.89
C ARG A 112 -20.29 -5.09 12.39
N ILE A 113 -19.85 -3.92 11.91
CA ILE A 113 -19.80 -3.59 10.47
C ILE A 113 -18.89 -4.60 9.76
N VAL A 114 -17.66 -4.77 10.25
CA VAL A 114 -16.68 -5.71 9.66
C VAL A 114 -17.21 -7.14 9.61
N ASN A 115 -17.83 -7.61 10.69
CA ASN A 115 -18.29 -8.99 10.81
C ASN A 115 -19.55 -9.32 9.99
N THR A 116 -20.22 -8.34 9.41
CA THR A 116 -21.37 -8.58 8.51
C THR A 116 -20.96 -9.47 7.32
N ALA A 117 -19.70 -9.38 6.88
CA ALA A 117 -19.17 -10.17 5.78
C ALA A 117 -18.62 -11.55 6.20
N ASP A 118 -18.56 -11.89 7.50
CA ASP A 118 -17.79 -13.07 7.97
C ASP A 118 -18.39 -14.41 7.50
N ALA A 119 -19.71 -14.52 7.39
CA ALA A 119 -20.35 -15.74 6.87
C ALA A 119 -20.01 -15.98 5.38
N VAL A 120 -19.97 -14.90 4.59
CA VAL A 120 -19.55 -14.94 3.18
C VAL A 120 -18.06 -15.27 3.09
N ALA A 121 -17.23 -14.61 3.92
CA ALA A 121 -15.79 -14.88 3.99
C ALA A 121 -15.51 -16.35 4.31
N ALA A 122 -16.21 -16.93 5.29
CA ALA A 122 -16.04 -18.33 5.68
C ALA A 122 -16.42 -19.29 4.53
N SER A 123 -17.47 -18.97 3.78
CA SER A 123 -17.91 -19.75 2.61
C SER A 123 -16.87 -19.70 1.49
N GLU A 124 -16.32 -18.52 1.19
CA GLU A 124 -15.24 -18.35 0.21
C GLU A 124 -13.96 -19.07 0.64
N LEU A 125 -13.59 -18.99 1.92
CA LEU A 125 -12.44 -19.74 2.46
C LEU A 125 -12.64 -21.25 2.26
N GLN A 126 -13.83 -21.77 2.56
CA GLN A 126 -14.14 -23.18 2.35
C GLN A 126 -14.01 -23.57 0.88
N ARG A 127 -14.51 -22.75 -0.06
CA ARG A 127 -14.36 -22.97 -1.50
C ARG A 127 -12.89 -23.06 -1.91
N VAL A 128 -12.05 -22.13 -1.43
CA VAL A 128 -10.61 -22.10 -1.70
C VAL A 128 -9.90 -23.33 -1.14
N LEU A 129 -10.24 -23.75 0.07
CA LEU A 129 -9.66 -24.96 0.66
C LEU A 129 -10.07 -26.24 -0.11
N GLN A 130 -11.30 -26.29 -0.61
CA GLN A 130 -11.79 -27.43 -1.41
C GLN A 130 -11.15 -27.52 -2.79
N SER A 131 -10.75 -26.40 -3.40
CA SER A 131 -10.04 -26.41 -4.68
C SER A 131 -8.56 -26.82 -4.54
N GLY A 132 -8.04 -26.86 -3.31
CA GLY A 132 -6.61 -27.10 -3.03
C GLY A 132 -5.71 -25.92 -3.40
N SER A 133 -6.29 -24.78 -3.78
CA SER A 133 -5.56 -23.57 -4.18
C SER A 133 -5.16 -22.76 -2.96
N THR A 134 -3.86 -22.69 -2.64
CA THR A 134 -3.38 -21.80 -1.56
C THR A 134 -3.02 -20.40 -2.05
N THR A 135 -3.03 -20.17 -3.37
CA THR A 135 -2.62 -18.90 -3.98
C THR A 135 -3.69 -17.81 -3.87
N GLU A 136 -4.95 -18.19 -3.66
CA GLU A 136 -6.07 -17.26 -3.44
C GLU A 136 -6.11 -16.70 -2.00
N LEU A 137 -5.44 -17.36 -1.04
CA LEU A 137 -5.50 -16.99 0.37
C LEU A 137 -5.11 -15.53 0.66
N PRO A 138 -4.02 -14.96 0.08
CA PRO A 138 -3.69 -13.55 0.29
C PRO A 138 -4.76 -12.58 -0.21
N THR A 139 -5.43 -12.91 -1.33
CA THR A 139 -6.53 -12.10 -1.86
C THR A 139 -7.74 -12.13 -0.94
N LEU A 140 -8.15 -13.32 -0.47
CA LEU A 140 -9.23 -13.44 0.50
C LEU A 140 -8.91 -12.74 1.81
N LEU A 141 -7.65 -12.84 2.29
CA LEU A 141 -7.19 -12.14 3.48
C LEU A 141 -7.44 -10.64 3.36
N HIS A 142 -7.05 -10.05 2.23
CA HIS A 142 -7.24 -8.63 1.96
C HIS A 142 -8.73 -8.27 1.93
N GLN A 143 -9.51 -8.94 1.08
CA GLN A 143 -10.92 -8.65 0.84
C GLN A 143 -11.75 -8.69 2.13
N TYR A 144 -11.42 -9.61 3.04
CA TYR A 144 -12.14 -9.79 4.30
C TYR A 144 -11.36 -9.31 5.53
N SER A 145 -10.37 -8.42 5.37
CA SER A 145 -9.51 -7.92 6.46
C SER A 145 -10.32 -7.48 7.68
N GLY A 146 -9.92 -7.92 8.88
CA GLY A 146 -10.57 -7.56 10.15
C GLY A 146 -11.67 -8.54 10.60
N THR A 147 -12.14 -9.44 9.73
CA THR A 147 -13.09 -10.50 10.11
C THR A 147 -12.39 -11.62 10.89
N THR A 148 -13.15 -12.44 11.61
CA THR A 148 -12.63 -13.69 12.20
C THR A 148 -12.04 -14.61 11.13
N THR A 149 -12.66 -14.66 9.94
CA THR A 149 -12.13 -15.43 8.81
C THR A 149 -10.75 -14.94 8.37
N SER A 150 -10.49 -13.64 8.33
CA SER A 150 -9.15 -13.11 8.02
C SER A 150 -8.08 -13.58 9.04
N GLN A 151 -8.44 -13.73 10.32
CA GLN A 151 -7.56 -14.29 11.34
C GLN A 151 -7.27 -15.78 11.08
N ARG A 152 -8.28 -16.55 10.63
CA ARG A 152 -8.11 -17.96 10.22
C ARG A 152 -7.18 -18.07 9.01
N ILE A 153 -7.28 -17.14 8.06
CA ILE A 153 -6.39 -17.12 6.89
C ILE A 153 -4.94 -16.83 7.31
N HIS A 154 -4.70 -15.89 8.22
CA HIS A 154 -3.37 -15.68 8.82
C HIS A 154 -2.80 -16.97 9.43
N LEU A 155 -3.62 -17.70 10.20
CA LEU A 155 -3.21 -18.98 10.80
C LEU A 155 -2.87 -20.03 9.74
N LEU A 156 -3.69 -20.17 8.70
CA LEU A 156 -3.46 -21.09 7.60
C LEU A 156 -2.17 -20.78 6.84
N LEU A 157 -1.91 -19.50 6.54
CA LEU A 157 -0.67 -19.07 5.90
C LEU A 157 0.54 -19.40 6.77
N ALA A 158 0.46 -19.18 8.09
CA ALA A 158 1.52 -19.59 9.00
C ALA A 158 1.82 -21.10 8.93
N VAL A 159 0.78 -21.94 9.00
CA VAL A 159 0.91 -23.40 8.92
C VAL A 159 1.53 -23.83 7.57
N LEU A 160 1.08 -23.24 6.47
CA LEU A 160 1.61 -23.52 5.13
C LEU A 160 3.09 -23.16 4.99
N HIS A 161 3.54 -22.09 5.65
CA HIS A 161 4.97 -21.75 5.68
C HIS A 161 5.76 -22.68 6.61
N ALA A 162 5.21 -23.03 7.77
CA ALA A 162 5.84 -23.95 8.72
C ALA A 162 6.05 -25.34 8.11
N ASP A 163 5.07 -25.87 7.39
CA ASP A 163 5.13 -27.18 6.69
C ASP A 163 6.25 -27.22 5.63
N ARG A 164 6.57 -26.07 5.04
CA ARG A 164 7.69 -25.91 4.08
C ARG A 164 9.04 -25.65 4.76
N GLY A 165 9.11 -25.70 6.09
CA GLY A 165 10.31 -25.38 6.88
C GLY A 165 10.64 -23.87 6.95
N GLN A 166 9.74 -23.00 6.53
CA GLN A 166 9.96 -21.55 6.44
C GLN A 166 9.58 -20.86 7.75
N GLN A 167 10.34 -21.15 8.82
CA GLN A 167 10.00 -20.74 10.19
C GLN A 167 9.85 -19.22 10.36
N LEU A 168 10.72 -18.42 9.74
CA LEU A 168 10.64 -16.96 9.81
C LEU A 168 9.35 -16.42 9.16
N ALA A 169 8.93 -17.01 8.04
CA ALA A 169 7.68 -16.64 7.38
C ALA A 169 6.47 -17.07 8.21
N ALA A 170 6.51 -18.27 8.80
CA ALA A 170 5.45 -18.73 9.71
C ALA A 170 5.29 -17.78 10.91
N GLN A 171 6.39 -17.40 11.57
CA GLN A 171 6.38 -16.45 12.69
C GLN A 171 5.85 -15.07 12.27
N HIS A 172 6.20 -14.61 11.07
CA HIS A 172 5.67 -13.35 10.53
C HIS A 172 4.13 -13.38 10.43
N TRP A 173 3.56 -14.48 9.95
CA TRP A 173 2.10 -14.65 9.86
C TRP A 173 1.40 -14.84 11.21
N LEU A 174 2.09 -15.43 12.19
CA LEU A 174 1.56 -15.65 13.55
C LEU A 174 1.58 -14.40 14.42
N ARG A 175 2.58 -13.51 14.27
CA ARG A 175 2.74 -12.34 15.14
C ARG A 175 1.48 -11.47 15.23
N PRO A 176 0.77 -11.15 14.13
CA PRO A 176 -0.47 -10.39 14.22
C PRO A 176 -1.56 -11.07 15.07
N LEU A 177 -1.58 -12.41 15.17
CA LEU A 177 -2.57 -13.18 15.92
C LEU A 177 -2.33 -13.20 17.45
N GLN A 178 -1.22 -12.61 17.91
CA GLN A 178 -0.92 -12.48 19.34
C GLN A 178 -1.73 -11.35 20.01
N SER A 179 -2.47 -10.56 19.24
CA SER A 179 -3.32 -9.49 19.76
C SER A 179 -4.42 -10.04 20.68
N PRO A 180 -4.74 -9.34 21.79
CA PRO A 180 -5.89 -9.68 22.64
C PRO A 180 -7.22 -9.71 21.89
N ALA A 181 -7.33 -9.02 20.75
CA ALA A 181 -8.54 -8.97 19.95
C ALA A 181 -8.71 -10.15 18.96
N THR A 182 -7.69 -11.01 18.82
CA THR A 182 -7.81 -12.26 18.05
C THR A 182 -8.76 -13.22 18.77
N ALA A 183 -9.61 -13.91 18.01
CA ALA A 183 -10.54 -14.89 18.57
C ALA A 183 -9.80 -15.92 19.43
N ALA A 184 -10.35 -16.22 20.61
CA ALA A 184 -9.63 -16.96 21.66
C ALA A 184 -9.13 -18.33 21.18
N GLU A 185 -9.93 -19.02 20.37
CA GLU A 185 -9.56 -20.30 19.78
C GLU A 185 -8.42 -20.18 18.76
N ILE A 186 -8.39 -19.11 17.96
CA ILE A 186 -7.34 -18.85 16.96
C ILE A 186 -6.04 -18.48 17.67
N ARG A 187 -6.12 -17.59 18.67
CA ARG A 187 -4.95 -17.17 19.45
C ARG A 187 -4.32 -18.36 20.18
N LYS A 188 -5.13 -19.24 20.77
CA LYS A 188 -4.64 -20.49 21.40
C LYS A 188 -3.85 -21.35 20.41
N LEU A 189 -4.34 -21.52 19.17
CA LEU A 189 -3.65 -22.29 18.14
C LEU A 189 -2.37 -21.59 17.68
N ALA A 190 -2.41 -20.26 17.52
CA ALA A 190 -1.23 -19.47 17.17
C ALA A 190 -0.12 -19.58 18.24
N ASP A 191 -0.50 -19.50 19.52
CA ASP A 191 0.43 -19.65 20.65
C ASP A 191 1.08 -21.04 20.69
N GLN A 192 0.34 -22.10 20.30
CA GLN A 192 0.87 -23.45 20.20
C GLN A 192 1.88 -23.61 19.06
N LEU A 193 1.68 -22.91 17.93
CA LEU A 193 2.60 -22.96 16.78
C LEU A 193 3.87 -22.14 16.97
N LEU A 194 3.91 -21.26 17.97
CA LEU A 194 5.09 -20.46 18.32
C LEU A 194 6.04 -21.13 19.32
N GLN A 195 5.62 -22.25 19.92
CA GLN A 195 6.39 -23.05 20.89
C GLN A 195 7.22 -24.12 20.19
#